data_AF-A0A5B7H867-F1
#
_entry.id   AF-A0A5B7H867-F1
#
_cell.length_a   1.000
_cell.length_b   1.000
_cell.length_c   1.000
_cell.angle_alpha   90.00
_cell.angle_beta   90.00
_cell.angle_gamma   90.00
#
_symmetry.space_group_name_H-M   'P 1'
#
loop_
_entity.id
_entity.type
_entity.pdbx_description
1 polymer ?
#
loop_
_entity_poly.entity_id
_entity_poly.type
_entity_poly.pdbx_seq_one_letter_code
_entity_poly.pdbx_strand_id
1 'polypeptide(L)' 'MMAELKDGAYEERQKEMGLPTLQDRRERGDLITMYKIVNDTGKIDKEDLVLVTEEAERTR' A
#
# COMPACT_ATOMS: atom_id res chain seq x y z
N MET A 1 -2.57 18.97 -20.17
CA MET A 1 -2.93 17.98 -19.13
C MET A 1 -1.91 17.91 -17.99
N MET A 2 -0.73 17.29 -18.13
CA MET A 2 0.24 17.16 -17.00
C MET A 2 0.94 18.47 -16.59
N ALA A 3 1.05 19.44 -17.49
CA ALA A 3 1.70 20.73 -17.20
C ALA A 3 0.80 21.70 -16.41
N GLU A 4 -0.53 21.56 -16.50
CA GLU A 4 -1.52 22.46 -15.85
C GLU A 4 -1.69 22.15 -14.36
N LEU A 5 -1.27 20.96 -13.93
CA LEU A 5 -1.42 20.48 -12.55
C LEU A 5 -0.24 20.88 -11.64
N LYS A 6 0.83 21.43 -12.21
CA LYS A 6 2.13 21.59 -11.54
C LYS A 6 2.05 22.46 -10.28
N ASP A 7 1.09 23.39 -10.24
CA ASP A 7 0.97 24.41 -9.21
C ASP A 7 0.01 24.04 -8.05
N GLY A 8 -0.72 22.91 -8.15
CA GLY A 8 -1.65 22.44 -7.10
C GLY A 8 -0.98 21.66 -5.96
N ALA A 9 -1.70 21.41 -4.88
CA ALA A 9 -1.24 20.44 -3.87
C ALA A 9 -1.25 19.01 -4.45
N TYR A 10 -0.43 18.11 -3.89
CA TYR A 10 -0.33 16.73 -4.39
C TYR A 10 -1.68 16.01 -4.42
N GLU A 11 -2.45 16.13 -3.34
CA GLU A 11 -3.78 15.52 -3.20
C GLU A 11 -4.80 16.10 -4.20
N GLU A 12 -4.73 17.40 -4.47
CA GLU A 12 -5.60 18.07 -5.45
C GLU A 12 -5.31 17.57 -6.86
N ARG A 13 -4.02 17.48 -7.23
CA ARG A 13 -3.61 16.89 -8.50
C ARG A 13 -4.07 15.45 -8.63
N GLN A 14 -3.92 14.68 -7.55
CA GLN A 14 -4.29 13.28 -7.51
C GLN A 14 -5.79 13.11 -7.76
N LYS A 15 -6.60 13.94 -7.12
CA LYS A 15 -8.06 13.97 -7.30
C LYS A 15 -8.46 14.39 -8.72
N GLU A 16 -7.85 15.43 -9.28
CA GLU A 16 -8.14 15.91 -10.63
C GLU A 16 -7.78 14.88 -11.72
N MET A 17 -6.71 14.12 -11.52
CA MET A 17 -6.33 13.00 -12.38
C MET A 17 -7.16 11.73 -12.14
N GLY A 18 -8.05 11.71 -11.15
CA GLY A 18 -8.81 10.52 -10.78
C GLY A 18 -7.93 9.37 -10.29
N LEU A 19 -6.76 9.67 -9.72
CA LEU A 19 -5.84 8.66 -9.21
C LEU A 19 -6.25 8.23 -7.79
N PRO A 20 -6.14 6.93 -7.47
CA PRO A 20 -6.43 6.43 -6.12
C PRO A 20 -5.42 6.99 -5.12
N THR A 21 -5.89 7.26 -3.91
CA THR A 21 -5.04 7.78 -2.81
C THR A 21 -3.98 6.75 -2.41
N LEU A 22 -2.96 7.18 -1.67
CA LEU A 22 -1.98 6.24 -1.11
C LEU A 22 -2.66 5.22 -0.18
N GLN A 23 -3.67 5.65 0.57
CA GLN A 23 -4.45 4.78 1.44
C GLN A 23 -5.21 3.72 0.64
N ASP A 24 -5.95 4.11 -0.41
CA ASP A 24 -6.68 3.16 -1.26
C ASP A 24 -5.74 2.11 -1.87
N ARG A 25 -4.54 2.53 -2.25
CA ARG A 25 -3.51 1.64 -2.81
C ARG A 25 -3.00 0.64 -1.76
N ARG A 26 -2.84 1.06 -0.51
CA ARG A 26 -2.44 0.19 0.61
C ARG A 26 -3.53 -0.81 0.93
N GLU A 27 -4.77 -0.35 1.13
CA GLU A 27 -5.94 -1.21 1.41
C GLU A 27 -6.14 -2.26 0.29
N ARG A 28 -6.02 -1.84 -0.97
CA ARG A 28 -6.06 -2.79 -2.11
C ARG A 28 -4.90 -3.78 -2.07
N GLY A 29 -3.71 -3.36 -1.68
CA GLY A 29 -2.55 -4.24 -1.50
C GLY A 29 -2.81 -5.31 -0.44
N ASP A 30 -3.35 -4.91 0.71
CA ASP A 30 -3.68 -5.82 1.81
C ASP A 30 -4.73 -6.85 1.38
N LEU A 31 -5.78 -6.41 0.67
CA LEU A 31 -6.81 -7.30 0.13
C LEU A 31 -6.25 -8.31 -0.89
N ILE A 32 -5.33 -7.89 -1.75
CA ILE A 32 -4.65 -8.80 -2.70
C ILE A 32 -3.83 -9.84 -1.93
N THR A 33 -3.11 -9.43 -0.89
CA THR A 33 -2.33 -10.35 -0.05
C THR A 33 -3.24 -11.35 0.66
N MET A 34 -4.34 -10.89 1.24
CA MET A 34 -5.34 -11.77 1.86
C MET A 34 -5.94 -12.76 0.85
N TYR A 35 -6.30 -12.31 -0.34
CA TYR A 35 -6.78 -13.19 -1.40
C TYR A 35 -5.75 -14.27 -1.77
N LYS A 36 -4.47 -13.89 -1.91
CA LYS A 36 -3.39 -14.82 -2.22
C LYS A 36 -3.23 -15.91 -1.15
N ILE A 37 -3.32 -15.52 0.13
CA ILE A 37 -3.26 -16.44 1.28
C ILE A 37 -4.46 -17.39 1.26
N VAL A 38 -5.69 -16.86 1.15
CA VAL A 38 -6.92 -17.67 1.20
C VAL A 38 -6.99 -18.69 0.06
N ASN A 39 -6.48 -18.33 -1.12
CA ASN A 39 -6.56 -19.19 -2.30
C ASN A 39 -5.30 -20.03 -2.53
N ASP A 40 -4.33 -20.03 -1.60
CA ASP A 40 -3.04 -20.73 -1.76
C ASP A 40 -2.33 -20.41 -3.09
N THR A 41 -2.51 -19.17 -3.56
CA THR A 41 -1.94 -18.66 -4.82
C THR A 41 -0.75 -17.74 -4.57
N GLY A 42 -0.49 -17.41 -3.31
CA GLY A 42 0.71 -16.70 -2.89
C GLY A 42 1.88 -17.67 -2.80
N LYS A 43 2.95 -17.44 -3.58
CA LYS A 43 4.29 -17.84 -3.16
C LYS A 43 4.71 -16.87 -2.04
N ILE A 44 4.09 -17.01 -0.88
CA ILE A 44 4.44 -16.25 0.32
C ILE A 44 5.15 -17.29 1.19
N ASP A 45 6.47 -17.24 1.18
CA ASP A 45 7.26 -18.10 2.05
C ASP A 45 7.07 -17.64 3.50
N LYS A 46 7.32 -18.52 4.48
CA LYS A 46 7.15 -18.16 5.91
C LYS A 46 8.04 -16.98 6.31
N GLU A 47 9.12 -16.80 5.57
CA GLU A 47 10.09 -15.72 5.67
C GLU A 47 9.53 -14.38 5.13
N ASP A 48 8.56 -14.40 4.22
CA ASP A 48 7.85 -13.19 3.75
C ASP A 48 6.81 -12.70 4.78
N LEU A 49 6.35 -13.61 5.65
CA LEU A 49 5.49 -13.32 6.80
C LEU A 49 6.32 -12.83 7.99
N VAL A 50 7.26 -11.89 7.78
CA VAL A 50 8.00 -11.26 8.89
C VAL A 50 6.98 -10.58 9.80
N LEU A 51 6.65 -11.24 10.90
CA LEU A 51 5.98 -10.62 12.03
C LEU A 51 6.94 -9.58 12.58
N VAL A 52 6.53 -8.32 12.56
CA VAL A 52 7.21 -7.24 13.28
C VAL A 52 7.11 -7.57 14.77
N THR A 53 8.06 -8.34 15.29
CA THR A 53 8.21 -8.55 16.74
C THR A 53 9.52 -8.02 17.28
N GLU A 54 10.41 -7.46 16.45
CA GLU A 54 11.68 -6.89 16.94
C GLU A 54 11.65 -5.36 17.17
N GLU A 55 10.71 -4.60 16.60
CA GLU A 55 10.56 -3.17 16.96
C GLU A 55 9.94 -2.96 18.35
N ALA A 56 9.23 -3.96 18.90
CA ALA A 56 8.69 -3.91 20.25
C ALA A 56 9.76 -4.04 21.35
N GLU A 57 10.93 -4.61 21.04
CA GLU A 57 12.01 -4.81 22.02
C GLU A 57 13.02 -3.66 22.03
N ARG A 58 13.04 -2.80 21.01
CA ARG A 58 14.02 -1.69 20.90
C ARG A 58 13.63 -0.42 21.66
N THR A 59 12.45 -0.37 22.27
CA THR A 59 11.95 0.76 23.07
C THR A 59 11.85 0.47 24.56
N ARG A 60 12.57 -0.55 25.08
CA ARG A 60 12.68 -0.82 26.52
C ARG A 60 14.05 -0.47 27.09
#